data_AF-A0A6I2GJC5-F1
#
_entry.id   AF-A0A6I2GJC5-F1
#
_cell.length_a   1.000
_cell.length_b   1.000
_cell.length_c   1.000
_cell.angle_alpha   90.00
_cell.angle_beta   90.00
_cell.angle_gamma   90.00
#
_symmetry.space_group_name_H-M   'P 1'
#
loop_
_entity.id
_entity.type
_entity.pdbx_description
1 polymer ?
#
loop_
_entity_poly.entity_id
_entity_poly.type
_entity_poly.pdbx_seq_one_letter_code
_entity_poly.pdbx_strand_id
1 'polypeptide(L)'
;MPKLDAAIEKLFRQGATEFVLRTGELPQMLSPSGAQPVLKQSLNSAQVIALIAELAPYPLQEALAREGTQVFSYASTPGRVRVQVELVGGHVIASVRPEAMAMAPPPSPAPAAAPAPAPAPRAAAEPVAPLPNVVVPVGEQSQRKLPPADARGAMEFLLKEMVSRRASDLHLSSDTGPMFRIDGDICADPALRPMTPERLKELLWSIAPERNREEWERTKDTDFAHETADARFRVNVFADRRGIGAVLRQIPTKIKSAEELGLSSHLLELCHLTKGLVLVTGPTGSGKSTTLAAMLDYVNTHRSDHIITIEDPIEFVHPNKKCLVNQREIGVHTQGFKNALRAALREDPDVVLVGELRDLETISIAIETAETGHLVFGTLHTNTAPSTVDRIIDQFPTDRQAQVRTMLSESLKGVVSQTLCKRIGGGRAAALEVLLGTGSVANLIREGKTFQLPSIMQTGKAAGMVTLNDALFDLVKRGVVAPADALSKAVAKTEFKAMLERGGFKLEQAAAA
;
A
#
# COMPACT_ATOMS: atom_id res chain seq x y z
N MET A 1 -17.72 -10.10 2.30
CA MET A 1 -17.53 -11.53 2.64
C MET A 1 -17.97 -12.32 1.42
N PRO A 2 -17.15 -13.23 0.88
CA PRO A 2 -17.53 -14.09 -0.23
C PRO A 2 -18.74 -14.95 0.12
N LYS A 3 -19.57 -15.26 -0.88
CA LYS A 3 -20.87 -15.95 -0.71
C LYS A 3 -20.71 -17.37 -0.16
N LEU A 4 -19.52 -17.97 -0.33
CA LEU A 4 -19.20 -19.32 0.14
C LEU A 4 -18.68 -19.40 1.59
N ASP A 5 -18.29 -18.27 2.21
CA ASP A 5 -17.78 -18.30 3.60
C ASP A 5 -18.83 -18.82 4.59
N ALA A 6 -20.10 -18.44 4.41
CA ALA A 6 -21.19 -18.94 5.24
C ALA A 6 -21.39 -20.46 5.11
N ALA A 7 -21.12 -21.03 3.93
CA ALA A 7 -21.17 -22.48 3.72
C ALA A 7 -19.96 -23.18 4.37
N ILE A 8 -18.77 -22.57 4.31
CA ILE A 8 -17.56 -23.08 4.98
C ILE A 8 -17.70 -23.01 6.51
N GLU A 9 -18.23 -21.92 7.05
CA GLU A 9 -18.58 -21.82 8.48
C GLU A 9 -19.56 -22.89 8.92
N LYS A 10 -20.58 -23.18 8.11
CA LYS A 10 -21.53 -24.26 8.37
C LYS A 10 -20.86 -25.63 8.31
N LEU A 11 -19.94 -25.84 7.36
CA LEU A 11 -19.15 -27.06 7.22
C LEU A 11 -18.33 -27.36 8.49
N PHE A 12 -17.61 -26.37 9.03
CA PHE A 12 -16.89 -26.53 10.30
C PHE A 12 -17.82 -26.68 11.50
N ARG A 13 -18.87 -25.86 11.60
CA ARG A 13 -19.83 -25.88 12.72
C ARG A 13 -20.57 -27.21 12.85
N GLN A 14 -20.86 -27.87 11.73
CA GLN A 14 -21.62 -29.13 11.70
C GLN A 14 -20.72 -30.37 11.68
N GLY A 15 -19.39 -30.22 11.72
CA GLY A 15 -18.47 -31.34 11.55
C GLY A 15 -18.68 -32.08 10.21
N ALA A 16 -19.07 -31.34 9.17
CA ALA A 16 -19.30 -31.90 7.84
C ALA A 16 -17.96 -32.30 7.21
N THR A 17 -17.96 -33.39 6.47
CA THR A 17 -16.76 -33.91 5.80
C THR A 17 -16.47 -33.16 4.51
N GLU A 18 -17.51 -32.68 3.82
CA GLU A 18 -17.37 -32.09 2.50
C GLU A 18 -18.59 -31.22 2.13
N PHE A 19 -18.36 -30.11 1.46
CA PHE A 19 -19.39 -29.34 0.78
C PHE A 19 -19.22 -29.51 -0.74
N VAL A 20 -20.26 -29.98 -1.43
CA VAL A 20 -20.21 -30.37 -2.84
C VAL A 20 -21.16 -29.51 -3.68
N LEU A 21 -20.66 -29.00 -4.79
CA LEU A 21 -21.40 -28.27 -5.82
C LEU A 21 -21.27 -29.05 -7.14
N ARG A 22 -22.39 -29.38 -7.77
CA ARG A 22 -22.44 -30.07 -9.07
C ARG A 22 -23.37 -29.35 -10.01
N THR A 23 -22.98 -29.21 -11.28
CA THR A 23 -23.84 -28.65 -12.32
C THR A 23 -25.18 -29.37 -12.38
N GLY A 24 -26.27 -28.62 -12.23
CA GLY A 24 -27.65 -29.13 -12.34
C GLY A 24 -28.19 -29.77 -11.05
N GLU A 25 -27.38 -29.95 -10.01
CA GLU A 25 -27.82 -30.52 -8.73
C GLU A 25 -27.93 -29.43 -7.64
N LEU A 26 -28.66 -29.74 -6.57
CA LEU A 26 -28.68 -28.90 -5.37
C LEU A 26 -27.32 -29.00 -4.66
N PRO A 27 -26.69 -27.89 -4.26
CA PRO A 27 -25.46 -27.94 -3.46
C PRO A 27 -25.68 -28.68 -2.14
N GLN A 28 -24.80 -29.62 -1.81
CA GLN A 28 -24.98 -30.53 -0.68
C GLN A 28 -23.86 -30.37 0.35
N MET A 29 -24.23 -30.42 1.62
CA MET A 29 -23.32 -30.62 2.74
C MET A 29 -23.33 -32.11 3.09
N LEU A 30 -22.16 -32.76 3.02
CA LEU A 30 -21.99 -34.15 3.38
C LEU A 30 -21.47 -34.24 4.82
N SER A 31 -22.15 -35.03 5.64
CA SER A 31 -21.81 -35.30 7.02
C SER A 31 -21.86 -36.81 7.29
N PRO A 32 -21.30 -37.32 8.39
CA PRO A 32 -21.47 -38.71 8.80
C PRO A 32 -22.95 -39.13 8.96
N SER A 33 -23.84 -38.17 9.24
CA SER A 33 -25.30 -38.37 9.35
C SER A 33 -26.06 -38.33 8.01
N GLY A 34 -25.38 -38.10 6.89
CA GLY A 34 -25.97 -38.04 5.55
C GLY A 34 -25.79 -36.70 4.83
N ALA A 35 -26.31 -36.62 3.60
CA ALA A 35 -26.25 -35.44 2.74
C ALA A 35 -27.44 -34.50 2.98
N GLN A 36 -27.18 -33.20 3.14
CA GLN A 36 -28.22 -32.18 3.31
C GLN A 36 -28.07 -31.04 2.31
N PRO A 37 -29.14 -30.61 1.61
CA PRO A 37 -29.06 -29.48 0.69
C PRO A 37 -28.79 -28.16 1.44
N VAL A 38 -27.89 -27.34 0.91
CA VAL A 38 -27.51 -26.04 1.48
C VAL A 38 -28.28 -24.91 0.82
N LEU A 39 -28.60 -25.03 -0.47
CA LEU A 39 -29.43 -24.09 -1.22
C LEU A 39 -30.72 -24.77 -1.72
N LYS A 40 -31.75 -23.96 -1.96
CA LYS A 40 -33.07 -24.41 -2.47
C LYS A 40 -33.15 -24.49 -4.00
N GLN A 41 -32.08 -24.10 -4.71
CA GLN A 41 -32.03 -24.06 -6.17
C GLN A 41 -30.75 -24.74 -6.68
N SER A 42 -30.84 -25.39 -7.85
CA SER A 42 -29.69 -25.96 -8.53
C SER A 42 -28.86 -24.86 -9.20
N LEU A 43 -27.58 -25.14 -9.45
CA LEU A 43 -26.64 -24.20 -10.04
C LEU A 43 -26.18 -24.69 -11.41
N ASN A 44 -26.06 -23.79 -12.38
CA ASN A 44 -25.42 -24.09 -13.66
C ASN A 44 -23.88 -23.99 -13.57
N SER A 45 -23.16 -24.49 -14.58
CA SER A 45 -21.68 -24.51 -14.57
C SER A 45 -21.05 -23.13 -14.37
N ALA A 46 -21.60 -22.07 -14.99
CA ALA A 46 -21.10 -20.71 -14.84
C ALA A 46 -21.28 -20.18 -13.41
N GLN A 47 -22.40 -20.51 -12.76
CA GLN A 47 -22.67 -20.15 -11.37
C GLN A 47 -21.75 -20.90 -10.40
N VAL A 48 -21.47 -22.20 -10.64
CA VAL A 48 -20.53 -22.97 -9.82
C VAL A 48 -19.11 -22.41 -9.94
N ILE A 49 -18.64 -22.13 -11.16
CA ILE A 49 -17.33 -21.51 -11.40
C ILE A 49 -17.23 -20.14 -10.74
N ALA A 50 -18.25 -19.29 -10.90
CA ALA A 50 -18.26 -17.95 -10.29
C ALA A 50 -18.18 -18.01 -8.76
N LEU A 51 -18.90 -18.95 -8.13
CA LEU A 51 -18.83 -19.12 -6.67
C LEU A 51 -17.44 -19.58 -6.23
N ILE A 52 -16.84 -20.58 -6.90
CA ILE A 52 -15.51 -21.06 -6.51
C ILE A 52 -14.40 -20.06 -6.83
N ALA A 53 -14.54 -19.26 -7.89
CA ALA A 53 -13.60 -18.19 -8.23
C ALA A 53 -13.46 -17.15 -7.11
N GLU A 54 -14.50 -16.94 -6.28
CA GLU A 54 -14.42 -16.07 -5.09
C GLU A 54 -13.42 -16.61 -4.04
N LEU A 55 -13.15 -17.93 -4.02
CA LEU A 55 -12.21 -18.58 -3.11
C LEU A 55 -10.82 -18.78 -3.74
N ALA A 56 -10.74 -18.82 -5.07
CA ALA A 56 -9.53 -19.15 -5.80
C ALA A 56 -8.52 -17.99 -5.83
N PRO A 57 -7.22 -18.26 -5.64
CA PRO A 57 -6.17 -17.27 -5.89
C PRO A 57 -6.24 -16.71 -7.32
N TYR A 58 -5.89 -15.43 -7.50
CA TYR A 58 -5.99 -14.73 -8.79
C TYR A 58 -5.41 -15.50 -10.00
N PRO A 59 -4.24 -16.17 -9.91
CA PRO A 59 -3.70 -16.93 -11.05
C PRO A 59 -4.51 -18.17 -11.45
N LEU A 60 -5.37 -18.69 -10.56
CA LEU A 60 -6.16 -19.89 -10.78
C LEU A 60 -7.58 -19.60 -11.28
N GLN A 61 -8.07 -18.36 -11.15
CA GLN A 61 -9.46 -18.01 -11.50
C GLN A 61 -9.76 -18.26 -13.00
N GLU A 62 -8.82 -17.92 -13.89
CA GLU A 62 -8.97 -18.22 -15.33
C GLU A 62 -8.83 -19.71 -15.66
N ALA A 63 -8.11 -20.47 -14.82
CA ALA A 63 -7.91 -21.90 -15.02
C ALA A 63 -9.15 -22.73 -14.63
N LEU A 64 -10.03 -22.20 -13.76
CA LEU A 64 -11.28 -22.87 -13.35
C LEU A 64 -12.29 -23.03 -14.50
N ALA A 65 -12.17 -22.23 -15.56
CA ALA A 65 -13.03 -22.31 -16.75
C ALA A 65 -12.45 -23.19 -17.87
N ARG A 66 -11.32 -23.87 -17.62
CA ARG A 66 -10.64 -24.76 -18.57
C ARG A 66 -10.82 -26.21 -18.15
N GLU A 67 -10.93 -27.11 -19.13
CA GLU A 67 -11.04 -28.56 -18.89
C GLU A 67 -9.89 -29.06 -18.00
N GLY A 68 -10.23 -29.92 -17.03
CA GLY A 68 -9.27 -30.52 -16.10
C GLY A 68 -9.60 -30.27 -14.63
N THR A 69 -8.67 -30.66 -13.77
CA THR A 69 -8.80 -30.59 -12.32
C THR A 69 -7.88 -29.52 -11.73
N GLN A 70 -8.45 -28.64 -10.93
CA GLN A 70 -7.74 -27.61 -10.17
C GLN A 70 -7.91 -27.87 -8.68
N VAL A 71 -6.82 -27.81 -7.92
CA VAL A 71 -6.84 -27.99 -6.46
C VAL A 71 -6.08 -26.84 -5.81
N PHE A 72 -6.70 -26.21 -4.82
CA PHE A 72 -6.07 -25.14 -4.04
C PHE A 72 -6.57 -25.14 -2.60
N SER A 73 -5.82 -24.51 -1.71
CA SER A 73 -6.23 -24.33 -0.31
C SER A 73 -6.79 -22.92 -0.12
N TYR A 74 -7.85 -22.80 0.68
CA TYR A 74 -8.46 -21.54 1.06
C TYR A 74 -8.49 -21.41 2.59
N ALA A 75 -8.08 -20.26 3.12
CA ALA A 75 -8.11 -19.98 4.55
C ALA A 75 -9.36 -19.17 4.89
N SER A 76 -10.26 -19.77 5.67
CA SER A 76 -11.48 -19.12 6.19
C SER A 76 -11.36 -18.85 7.69
N THR A 77 -12.22 -17.99 8.25
CA THR A 77 -12.27 -17.70 9.70
C THR A 77 -12.28 -18.96 10.60
N PRO A 78 -13.08 -20.01 10.33
CA PRO A 78 -13.11 -21.23 11.16
C PRO A 78 -11.96 -22.23 10.91
N GLY A 79 -11.19 -22.09 9.82
CA GLY A 79 -10.13 -23.04 9.47
C GLY A 79 -9.76 -23.07 7.98
N ARG A 80 -8.74 -23.88 7.63
CA ARG A 80 -8.33 -24.10 6.24
C ARG A 80 -9.17 -25.19 5.58
N VAL A 81 -9.53 -24.97 4.33
CA VAL A 81 -10.21 -25.95 3.48
C VAL A 81 -9.41 -26.19 2.22
N ARG A 82 -9.46 -27.43 1.73
CA ARG A 82 -9.00 -27.80 0.40
C ARG A 82 -10.18 -27.72 -0.55
N VAL A 83 -10.03 -26.96 -1.62
CA VAL A 83 -11.00 -26.82 -2.70
C VAL A 83 -10.48 -27.58 -3.92
N GLN A 84 -11.30 -28.46 -4.46
CA GLN A 84 -11.02 -29.16 -5.71
C GLN A 84 -12.15 -28.87 -6.69
N VAL A 85 -11.80 -28.50 -7.92
CA VAL A 85 -12.74 -28.24 -9.01
C VAL A 85 -12.35 -29.09 -10.20
N GLU A 86 -13.31 -29.78 -10.77
CA GLU A 86 -13.15 -30.59 -11.96
C GLU A 86 -14.18 -30.13 -12.99
N LEU A 87 -13.70 -29.70 -14.16
CA LEU A 87 -14.51 -29.38 -15.33
C LEU A 87 -14.27 -30.47 -16.38
N VAL A 88 -15.31 -31.24 -16.69
CA VAL A 88 -15.29 -32.30 -17.70
C VAL A 88 -16.54 -32.22 -18.56
N GLY A 89 -16.34 -32.01 -19.87
CA GLY A 89 -17.44 -31.99 -20.84
C GLY A 89 -18.49 -30.90 -20.57
N GLY A 90 -18.07 -29.75 -20.04
CA GLY A 90 -18.96 -28.64 -19.68
C GLY A 90 -19.72 -28.78 -18.35
N HIS A 91 -19.51 -29.88 -17.62
CA HIS A 91 -20.06 -30.11 -16.28
C HIS A 91 -18.99 -29.85 -15.21
N VAL A 92 -19.36 -29.08 -14.18
CA VAL A 92 -18.46 -28.70 -13.09
C VAL A 92 -18.83 -29.48 -11.84
N ILE A 93 -17.83 -30.08 -11.21
CA ILE A 93 -17.92 -30.66 -9.88
C ILE A 93 -16.89 -29.93 -9.02
N ALA A 94 -17.35 -29.25 -7.97
CA ALA A 94 -16.49 -28.62 -6.98
C ALA A 94 -16.73 -29.19 -5.59
N SER A 95 -15.66 -29.47 -4.86
CA SER A 95 -15.70 -29.91 -3.48
C SER A 95 -14.83 -29.05 -2.58
N VAL A 96 -15.33 -28.83 -1.37
CA VAL A 96 -14.64 -28.09 -0.31
C VAL A 96 -14.58 -28.97 0.92
N ARG A 97 -13.37 -29.30 1.39
CA ARG A 97 -13.15 -30.22 2.53
C ARG A 97 -12.30 -29.55 3.60
N PRO A 98 -12.55 -29.75 4.91
CA PRO A 98 -11.63 -29.31 5.95
C PRO A 98 -10.24 -29.94 5.74
N GLU A 99 -9.17 -29.15 5.86
CA GLU A 99 -7.82 -29.71 5.96
C GLU A 99 -7.61 -30.16 7.42
N ALA A 100 -7.34 -31.45 7.64
CA ALA A 100 -6.99 -31.94 8.97
C ALA A 100 -5.68 -31.29 9.46
N MET A 101 -5.64 -30.84 10.72
CA MET A 101 -4.39 -30.50 11.41
C MET A 101 -3.58 -31.79 11.58
N ALA A 102 -2.74 -32.11 10.60
CA ALA A 102 -1.80 -33.22 10.69
C ALA A 102 -0.55 -32.77 11.46
N MET A 103 -0.34 -33.33 12.65
CA MET A 103 0.97 -33.39 13.30
C MET A 103 1.92 -34.15 12.36
N ALA A 104 2.91 -33.46 11.78
CA ALA A 104 3.77 -34.05 10.75
C ALA A 104 4.75 -35.07 11.36
N PRO A 105 4.83 -36.31 10.84
CA PRO A 105 5.99 -37.17 11.05
C PRO A 105 7.15 -36.72 10.13
N PRO A 106 8.42 -37.04 10.46
CA PRO A 106 9.57 -36.60 9.69
C PRO A 106 9.58 -37.25 8.31
N PRO A 107 10.13 -36.59 7.27
CA PRO A 107 10.15 -37.15 5.93
C PRO A 107 11.15 -38.30 5.84
N SER A 108 10.67 -39.45 5.33
CA SER A 108 11.53 -40.52 4.81
C SER A 108 11.73 -40.33 3.29
N PRO A 109 12.86 -40.78 2.72
CA PRO A 109 13.33 -40.34 1.41
C PRO A 109 12.54 -40.97 0.25
N ALA A 110 12.38 -40.20 -0.83
CA ALA A 110 11.70 -40.62 -2.05
C ALA A 110 12.53 -41.62 -2.90
N PRO A 111 11.89 -42.52 -3.67
CA PRO A 111 12.58 -43.54 -4.46
C PRO A 111 13.14 -42.98 -5.78
N ALA A 112 14.24 -43.57 -6.23
CA ALA A 112 14.95 -43.22 -7.46
C ALA A 112 14.15 -43.58 -8.73
N ALA A 113 14.12 -42.65 -9.69
CA ALA A 113 13.64 -42.89 -11.06
C ALA A 113 14.83 -43.00 -12.04
N ALA A 114 14.76 -43.97 -12.95
CA ALA A 114 15.76 -44.28 -13.97
C ALA A 114 15.83 -43.24 -15.11
N PRO A 115 16.93 -43.18 -15.90
CA PRO A 115 17.25 -42.03 -16.74
C PRO A 115 16.68 -42.12 -18.17
N ALA A 116 16.41 -40.96 -18.77
CA ALA A 116 16.10 -40.78 -20.19
C ALA A 116 17.33 -40.15 -20.92
N PRO A 117 17.45 -40.30 -22.27
CA PRO A 117 18.73 -40.22 -22.97
C PRO A 117 19.18 -38.79 -23.28
N ALA A 118 20.50 -38.62 -23.42
CA ALA A 118 21.18 -37.36 -23.66
C ALA A 118 21.03 -36.84 -25.11
N PRO A 119 20.88 -35.51 -25.32
CA PRO A 119 21.32 -34.84 -26.53
C PRO A 119 22.76 -34.31 -26.41
N ALA A 120 23.42 -34.24 -27.56
CA ALA A 120 24.84 -33.97 -27.82
C ALA A 120 25.34 -32.56 -27.38
N PRO A 121 26.67 -32.34 -27.27
CA PRO A 121 27.22 -31.16 -26.62
C PRO A 121 27.16 -29.92 -27.52
N ARG A 122 26.75 -28.78 -26.96
CA ARG A 122 27.00 -27.45 -27.52
C ARG A 122 27.89 -26.65 -26.57
N ALA A 123 28.81 -25.92 -27.21
CA ALA A 123 29.97 -25.22 -26.70
C ALA A 123 29.81 -24.49 -25.35
N ALA A 124 30.91 -24.52 -24.58
CA ALA A 124 31.09 -23.78 -23.33
C ALA A 124 30.79 -22.29 -23.51
N ALA A 125 29.90 -21.77 -22.66
CA ALA A 125 29.76 -20.34 -22.43
C ALA A 125 30.70 -19.94 -21.27
N GLU A 126 31.45 -18.87 -21.49
CA GLU A 126 32.45 -18.30 -20.58
C GLU A 126 31.83 -17.83 -19.24
N PRO A 127 32.63 -17.80 -18.15
CA PRO A 127 32.18 -17.30 -16.86
C PRO A 127 31.84 -15.80 -16.91
N VAL A 128 30.63 -15.46 -16.48
CA VAL A 128 30.16 -14.07 -16.30
C VAL A 128 31.00 -13.39 -15.24
N ALA A 129 31.67 -12.30 -15.63
CA ALA A 129 32.50 -11.48 -14.75
C ALA A 129 31.66 -10.79 -13.66
N PRO A 130 32.21 -10.62 -12.43
CA PRO A 130 31.57 -9.82 -11.39
C PRO A 130 31.49 -8.34 -11.79
N LEU A 131 30.38 -7.69 -11.43
CA LEU A 131 30.14 -6.27 -11.66
C LEU A 131 31.26 -5.40 -11.04
N PRO A 132 31.65 -4.29 -11.68
CA PRO A 132 32.73 -3.44 -11.19
C PRO A 132 32.34 -2.72 -9.89
N ASN A 133 33.15 -2.93 -8.84
CA ASN A 133 33.12 -2.15 -7.61
C ASN A 133 33.53 -0.70 -7.93
N VAL A 134 32.59 0.24 -7.82
CA VAL A 134 32.93 1.67 -7.73
C VAL A 134 33.37 1.93 -6.29
N VAL A 135 34.68 1.95 -6.08
CA VAL A 135 35.29 2.35 -4.80
C VAL A 135 35.28 3.88 -4.73
N VAL A 136 34.43 4.44 -3.88
CA VAL A 136 34.50 5.86 -3.51
C VAL A 136 35.63 6.01 -2.48
N PRO A 137 36.55 7.01 -2.61
CA PRO A 137 37.59 7.21 -1.62
C PRO A 137 36.96 7.80 -0.35
N VAL A 138 37.02 7.04 0.74
CA VAL A 138 36.62 7.50 2.08
C VAL A 138 37.84 8.12 2.75
N GLY A 139 37.78 9.41 3.03
CA GLY A 139 38.75 10.14 3.84
C GLY A 139 38.84 9.61 5.28
N GLU A 140 40.05 9.71 5.83
CA GLU A 140 40.54 9.48 7.19
C GLU A 140 39.76 8.56 8.15
N GLN A 141 40.48 7.52 8.59
CA GLN A 141 40.07 6.43 9.47
C GLN A 141 39.59 6.93 10.84
N SER A 142 38.28 7.04 11.03
CA SER A 142 37.67 6.86 12.34
C SER A 142 37.68 5.36 12.66
N GLN A 143 38.16 4.97 13.85
CA GLN A 143 38.18 3.59 14.33
C GLN A 143 36.77 2.98 14.27
N ARG A 144 36.43 2.29 13.17
CA ARG A 144 35.09 1.72 12.96
C ARG A 144 34.90 0.52 13.88
N LYS A 145 34.00 0.66 14.84
CA LYS A 145 33.61 -0.41 15.76
C LYS A 145 32.85 -1.49 15.00
N LEU A 146 33.14 -2.76 15.26
CA LEU A 146 32.37 -3.90 14.74
C LEU A 146 31.06 -4.04 15.55
N PRO A 147 30.01 -4.65 14.97
CA PRO A 147 28.79 -4.96 15.72
C PRO A 147 29.08 -5.83 16.95
N PRO A 148 28.45 -5.59 18.10
CA PRO A 148 28.51 -6.46 19.26
C PRO A 148 28.10 -7.91 18.96
N ALA A 149 28.53 -8.86 19.81
CA ALA A 149 28.18 -10.27 19.67
C ALA A 149 26.74 -10.58 20.10
N ASP A 150 26.14 -9.79 20.98
CA ASP A 150 24.74 -9.96 21.37
C ASP A 150 23.79 -9.44 20.28
N ALA A 151 22.65 -10.12 20.10
CA ALA A 151 21.76 -9.83 18.97
C ALA A 151 21.15 -8.41 19.04
N ARG A 152 20.76 -7.98 20.23
CA ARG A 152 20.16 -6.66 20.45
C ARG A 152 21.15 -5.53 20.19
N GLY A 153 22.35 -5.63 20.76
CA GLY A 153 23.44 -4.67 20.56
C GLY A 153 23.91 -4.61 19.11
N ALA A 154 23.94 -5.75 18.40
CA ALA A 154 24.21 -5.78 16.97
C ALA A 154 23.13 -5.05 16.16
N MET A 155 21.84 -5.28 16.47
CA MET A 155 20.73 -4.60 15.80
C MET A 155 20.75 -3.09 16.09
N GLU A 156 20.92 -2.68 17.34
CA GLU A 156 21.05 -1.27 17.74
C GLU A 156 22.26 -0.60 17.06
N PHE A 157 23.38 -1.30 16.92
CA PHE A 157 24.54 -0.82 16.17
C PHE A 157 24.19 -0.56 14.70
N LEU A 158 23.53 -1.50 14.02
CA LEU A 158 23.14 -1.34 12.61
C LEU A 158 22.15 -0.19 12.40
N LEU A 159 21.21 0.00 13.32
CA LEU A 159 20.27 1.12 13.30
C LEU A 159 21.00 2.47 13.48
N LYS A 160 21.97 2.55 14.40
CA LYS A 160 22.80 3.75 14.57
C LYS A 160 23.65 4.04 13.34
N GLU A 161 24.23 3.01 12.72
CA GLU A 161 24.96 3.16 11.47
C GLU A 161 24.05 3.68 10.36
N MET A 162 22.82 3.15 10.23
CA MET A 162 21.83 3.64 9.28
C MET A 162 21.55 5.13 9.44
N VAL A 163 21.29 5.59 10.67
CA VAL A 163 21.03 7.01 10.98
C VAL A 163 22.27 7.88 10.72
N SER A 164 23.44 7.46 11.18
CA SER A 164 24.69 8.23 11.04
C SER A 164 25.09 8.44 9.58
N ARG A 165 24.82 7.44 8.73
CA ARG A 165 25.08 7.47 7.28
C ARG A 165 23.98 8.17 6.50
N ARG A 166 22.91 8.64 7.15
CA ARG A 166 21.71 9.22 6.53
C ARG A 166 21.08 8.30 5.48
N ALA A 167 21.12 6.99 5.74
CA ALA A 167 20.54 6.00 4.85
C ALA A 167 19.01 5.98 4.97
N SER A 168 18.29 5.87 3.85
CA SER A 168 16.83 5.80 3.85
C SER A 168 16.31 4.43 4.27
N ASP A 169 17.01 3.36 3.87
CA ASP A 169 16.64 1.98 4.14
C ASP A 169 17.88 1.15 4.54
N LEU A 170 17.72 0.24 5.50
CA LEU A 170 18.65 -0.83 5.83
C LEU A 170 18.07 -2.15 5.32
N HIS A 171 18.83 -2.82 4.48
CA HIS A 171 18.48 -4.10 3.87
C HIS A 171 19.31 -5.22 4.53
N LEU A 172 18.61 -6.21 5.07
CA LEU A 172 19.18 -7.40 5.67
C LEU A 172 18.67 -8.63 4.91
N SER A 173 19.59 -9.47 4.43
CA SER A 173 19.25 -10.71 3.75
C SER A 173 20.22 -11.79 4.19
N SER A 174 19.71 -13.00 4.39
CA SER A 174 20.51 -14.16 4.78
C SER A 174 21.71 -14.36 3.84
N ASP A 175 22.85 -14.71 4.43
CA ASP A 175 24.14 -14.91 3.75
C ASP A 175 24.65 -13.71 2.95
N THR A 176 24.15 -12.51 3.28
CA THR A 176 24.57 -11.25 2.67
C THR A 176 24.92 -10.26 3.78
N GLY A 177 25.97 -9.46 3.57
CA GLY A 177 26.29 -8.37 4.51
C GLY A 177 25.16 -7.33 4.54
N PRO A 178 24.95 -6.63 5.66
CA PRO A 178 24.03 -5.49 5.72
C PRO A 178 24.29 -4.47 4.62
N MET A 179 23.23 -4.01 3.96
CA MET A 179 23.30 -3.00 2.91
C MET A 179 22.46 -1.79 3.26
N PHE A 180 22.92 -0.59 2.91
CA PHE A 180 22.25 0.67 3.18
C PHE A 180 21.84 1.33 1.87
N ARG A 181 20.64 1.89 1.82
CA ARG A 181 20.25 2.77 0.72
C ARG A 181 20.65 4.21 1.05
N ILE A 182 21.60 4.78 0.32
CA ILE A 182 22.08 6.16 0.50
C ILE A 182 21.88 6.89 -0.82
N ASP A 183 21.15 8.02 -0.78
CA ASP A 183 20.83 8.83 -1.97
C ASP A 183 20.18 8.07 -3.15
N GLY A 184 19.56 6.92 -2.87
CA GLY A 184 18.87 6.07 -3.84
C GLY A 184 19.62 4.78 -4.20
N ASP A 185 20.93 4.75 -3.97
CA ASP A 185 21.80 3.62 -4.31
C ASP A 185 21.97 2.65 -3.14
N ILE A 186 22.07 1.36 -3.44
CA ILE A 186 22.33 0.31 -2.43
C ILE A 186 23.85 0.16 -2.27
N CYS A 187 24.34 0.47 -1.07
CA CYS A 187 25.74 0.41 -0.71
C CYS A 187 25.98 -0.70 0.32
N ALA A 188 26.87 -1.64 0.02
CA ALA A 188 27.39 -2.59 1.01
C ALA A 188 28.55 -1.97 1.78
N ASP A 189 28.69 -2.33 3.05
CA ASP A 189 29.90 -2.03 3.82
C ASP A 189 30.77 -3.30 3.90
N PRO A 190 31.97 -3.32 3.29
CA PRO A 190 32.88 -4.46 3.35
C PRO A 190 33.27 -4.86 4.79
N ALA A 191 33.17 -3.94 5.75
CA ALA A 191 33.45 -4.24 7.16
C ALA A 191 32.33 -5.06 7.83
N LEU A 192 31.11 -5.03 7.30
CA LEU A 192 29.96 -5.75 7.86
C LEU A 192 29.81 -7.10 7.16
N ARG A 193 30.12 -8.16 7.91
CA ARG A 193 30.14 -9.53 7.38
C ARG A 193 28.73 -10.07 7.13
N PRO A 194 28.58 -11.03 6.18
CA PRO A 194 27.36 -11.81 6.03
C PRO A 194 26.94 -12.51 7.33
N MET A 195 25.63 -12.66 7.51
CA MET A 195 25.04 -13.33 8.67
C MET A 195 24.26 -14.57 8.21
N THR A 196 24.34 -15.65 8.99
CA THR A 196 23.52 -16.84 8.74
C THR A 196 22.04 -16.54 8.97
N PRO A 197 21.11 -17.32 8.40
CA PRO A 197 19.67 -17.16 8.64
C PRO A 197 19.31 -17.15 10.13
N GLU A 198 19.93 -18.01 10.93
CA GLU A 198 19.68 -18.14 12.37
C GLU A 198 20.10 -16.87 13.09
N ARG A 199 21.31 -16.37 12.77
CA ARG A 199 21.81 -15.15 13.39
C ARG A 199 20.98 -13.93 13.00
N LEU A 200 20.59 -13.81 11.74
CA LEU A 200 19.75 -12.71 11.29
C LEU A 200 18.37 -12.77 11.98
N LYS A 201 17.80 -13.97 12.15
CA LYS A 201 16.55 -14.15 12.90
C LYS A 201 16.67 -13.69 14.35
N GLU A 202 17.76 -14.01 15.03
CA GLU A 202 18.02 -13.52 16.41
C GLU A 202 18.02 -11.99 16.48
N LEU A 203 18.70 -11.32 15.54
CA LEU A 203 18.76 -9.86 15.46
C LEU A 203 17.36 -9.26 15.28
N LEU A 204 16.62 -9.76 14.29
CA LEU A 204 15.28 -9.26 13.99
C LEU A 204 14.32 -9.50 15.15
N TRP A 205 14.40 -10.65 15.80
CA TRP A 205 13.53 -10.97 16.93
C TRP A 205 13.86 -10.15 18.17
N SER A 206 15.09 -9.64 18.30
CA SER A 206 15.40 -8.71 19.39
C SER A 206 14.58 -7.41 19.37
N ILE A 207 14.03 -7.03 18.21
CA ILE A 207 13.23 -5.81 18.02
C ILE A 207 11.76 -6.08 17.65
N ALA A 208 11.41 -7.29 17.22
CA ALA A 208 10.06 -7.65 16.80
C ALA A 208 9.13 -7.92 18.00
N PRO A 209 7.92 -7.33 18.05
CA PRO A 209 6.89 -7.68 19.01
C PRO A 209 6.47 -9.15 18.87
N GLU A 210 6.02 -9.77 19.97
CA GLU A 210 5.68 -11.20 19.99
C GLU A 210 4.61 -11.57 18.95
N ARG A 211 3.58 -10.73 18.81
CA ARG A 211 2.53 -10.88 17.78
C ARG A 211 3.11 -10.98 16.36
N ASN A 212 4.11 -10.17 16.04
CA ASN A 212 4.72 -10.14 14.70
C ASN A 212 5.60 -11.38 14.47
N ARG A 213 6.22 -11.92 15.52
CA ARG A 213 6.96 -13.19 15.43
C ARG A 213 6.01 -14.34 15.11
N GLU A 214 4.89 -14.43 15.83
CA GLU A 214 3.83 -15.43 15.58
C GLU A 214 3.23 -15.28 14.17
N GLU A 215 2.98 -14.04 13.74
CA GLU A 215 2.49 -13.75 12.40
C GLU A 215 3.48 -14.24 11.35
N TRP A 216 4.75 -13.87 11.45
CA TRP A 216 5.78 -14.33 10.52
C TRP A 216 5.88 -15.85 10.49
N GLU A 217 5.74 -16.54 11.62
CA GLU A 217 5.76 -18.01 11.61
C GLU A 217 4.63 -18.60 10.75
N ARG A 218 3.46 -17.95 10.76
CA ARG A 218 2.27 -18.36 10.00
C ARG A 218 2.29 -17.93 8.53
N THR A 219 2.70 -16.71 8.22
CA THR A 219 2.58 -16.08 6.89
C THR A 219 3.90 -15.94 6.15
N LYS A 220 5.01 -15.99 6.88
CA LYS A 220 6.37 -15.65 6.40
C LYS A 220 6.51 -14.20 5.93
N ASP A 221 5.66 -13.31 6.43
CA ASP A 221 5.67 -11.86 6.16
C ASP A 221 5.03 -11.12 7.35
N THR A 222 5.69 -10.08 7.86
CA THR A 222 5.15 -9.21 8.90
C THR A 222 5.73 -7.79 8.81
N ASP A 223 4.96 -6.80 9.22
CA ASP A 223 5.35 -5.39 9.26
C ASP A 223 5.07 -4.81 10.67
N PHE A 224 6.01 -4.05 11.21
CA PHE A 224 5.85 -3.35 12.49
C PHE A 224 6.74 -2.11 12.57
N ALA A 225 6.39 -1.19 13.48
CA ALA A 225 7.26 -0.08 13.83
C ALA A 225 8.22 -0.46 14.98
N HIS A 226 9.46 0.02 14.91
CA HIS A 226 10.43 -0.04 16.00
C HIS A 226 11.00 1.35 16.28
N GLU A 227 11.10 1.73 17.55
CA GLU A 227 11.58 3.04 17.98
C GLU A 227 12.85 2.91 18.82
N THR A 228 13.81 3.78 18.54
CA THR A 228 15.03 3.98 19.32
C THR A 228 15.04 5.42 19.84
N ALA A 229 15.98 5.75 20.72
CA ALA A 229 16.11 7.13 21.21
C ALA A 229 16.38 8.16 20.08
N ASP A 230 16.99 7.72 18.97
CA ASP A 230 17.45 8.62 17.90
C ASP A 230 16.47 8.66 16.70
N ALA A 231 15.73 7.58 16.45
CA ALA A 231 14.89 7.44 15.27
C ALA A 231 13.82 6.34 15.43
N ARG A 232 12.76 6.47 14.64
CA ARG A 232 11.74 5.44 14.44
C ARG A 232 11.93 4.77 13.09
N PHE A 233 11.60 3.50 13.00
CA PHE A 233 11.79 2.66 11.83
C PHE A 233 10.52 1.86 11.53
N ARG A 234 10.18 1.73 10.25
CA ARG A 234 9.25 0.71 9.77
C ARG A 234 10.06 -0.52 9.39
N VAL A 235 9.71 -1.67 9.94
CA VAL A 235 10.41 -2.94 9.74
C VAL A 235 9.46 -3.89 9.03
N ASN A 236 9.82 -4.29 7.81
CA ASN A 236 9.17 -5.41 7.14
C ASN A 236 10.12 -6.61 7.18
N VAL A 237 9.65 -7.73 7.70
CA VAL A 237 10.38 -9.01 7.78
C VAL A 237 9.66 -10.03 6.91
N PHE A 238 10.40 -10.69 6.02
CA PHE A 238 9.86 -11.62 5.04
C PHE A 238 10.76 -12.86 4.93
N ALA A 239 10.25 -13.91 4.29
CA ALA A 239 11.08 -15.03 3.84
C ALA A 239 11.34 -14.95 2.34
N ASP A 240 12.55 -15.30 1.93
CA ASP A 240 12.96 -15.47 0.54
C ASP A 240 13.68 -16.81 0.33
N ARG A 241 14.22 -17.03 -0.88
CA ARG A 241 14.96 -18.25 -1.22
C ARG A 241 16.23 -18.48 -0.39
N ARG A 242 16.79 -17.44 0.24
CA ARG A 242 18.01 -17.48 1.07
C ARG A 242 17.68 -17.65 2.55
N GLY A 243 16.44 -17.38 2.95
CA GLY A 243 15.97 -17.54 4.31
C GLY A 243 15.20 -16.32 4.77
N ILE A 244 15.44 -15.88 6.01
CA ILE A 244 14.81 -14.66 6.54
C ILE A 244 15.49 -13.42 5.95
N GLY A 245 14.70 -12.39 5.67
CA GLY A 245 15.15 -11.09 5.22
C GLY A 245 14.34 -9.99 5.87
N ALA A 246 14.89 -8.78 5.88
CA ALA A 246 14.18 -7.60 6.36
C ALA A 246 14.59 -6.33 5.61
N VAL A 247 13.64 -5.40 5.52
CA VAL A 247 13.90 -4.02 5.13
C VAL A 247 13.43 -3.12 6.26
N LEU A 248 14.34 -2.29 6.77
CA LEU A 248 14.05 -1.28 7.78
C LEU A 248 14.13 0.09 7.13
N ARG A 249 13.04 0.85 7.15
CA ARG A 249 12.99 2.22 6.63
C ARG A 249 12.98 3.20 7.78
N GLN A 250 13.86 4.20 7.74
CA GLN A 250 13.82 5.28 8.73
C GLN A 250 12.57 6.13 8.49
N ILE A 251 11.81 6.34 9.55
CA ILE A 251 10.64 7.19 9.59
C ILE A 251 11.09 8.58 10.06
N PRO A 252 10.85 9.66 9.29
CA PRO A 252 11.22 11.00 9.70
C PRO A 252 10.48 11.42 10.98
N THR A 253 11.21 11.90 11.98
CA THR A 253 10.62 12.36 13.26
C THR A 253 10.20 13.83 13.22
N LYS A 254 10.84 14.65 12.37
CA LYS A 254 10.52 16.07 12.22
C LYS A 254 9.44 16.28 11.17
N ILE A 255 8.28 16.76 11.60
CA ILE A 255 7.23 17.26 10.71
C ILE A 255 7.71 18.58 10.11
N LYS A 256 7.65 18.69 8.78
CA LYS A 256 7.91 19.94 8.08
C LYS A 256 6.70 20.86 8.20
N SER A 257 6.93 22.15 8.38
CA SER A 257 5.82 23.11 8.42
C SER A 257 5.18 23.24 7.03
N ALA A 258 3.92 23.69 6.98
CA ALA A 258 3.24 23.92 5.71
C ALA A 258 3.96 24.96 4.83
N GLU A 259 4.59 25.95 5.47
CA GLU A 259 5.40 26.98 4.82
C GLU A 259 6.70 26.40 4.27
N GLU A 260 7.38 25.52 5.01
CA GLU A 260 8.58 24.80 4.53
C GLU A 260 8.28 23.92 3.31
N LEU A 261 7.05 23.37 3.23
CA LEU A 261 6.57 22.62 2.07
C LEU A 261 6.08 23.52 0.92
N GLY A 262 5.92 24.82 1.16
CA GLY A 262 5.38 25.77 0.18
C GLY A 262 3.90 25.55 -0.12
N LEU A 263 3.11 25.05 0.85
CA LEU A 263 1.66 24.95 0.70
C LEU A 263 1.06 26.36 0.58
N SER A 264 0.14 26.55 -0.36
CA SER A 264 -0.50 27.85 -0.56
C SER A 264 -1.49 28.16 0.57
N SER A 265 -1.80 29.44 0.77
CA SER A 265 -2.83 29.87 1.71
C SER A 265 -4.18 29.19 1.44
N HIS A 266 -4.55 29.01 0.17
CA HIS A 266 -5.78 28.30 -0.23
C HIS A 266 -5.82 26.84 0.26
N LEU A 267 -4.67 26.15 0.35
CA LEU A 267 -4.60 24.81 0.93
C LEU A 267 -4.72 24.85 2.46
N LEU A 268 -4.15 25.87 3.09
CA LEU A 268 -4.26 26.07 4.55
C LEU A 268 -5.69 26.40 4.99
N GLU A 269 -6.48 27.07 4.15
CA GLU A 269 -7.91 27.30 4.41
C GLU A 269 -8.69 25.98 4.56
N LEU A 270 -8.26 24.90 3.89
CA LEU A 270 -8.88 23.58 4.07
C LEU A 270 -8.73 23.06 5.50
N CYS A 271 -7.67 23.43 6.21
CA CYS A 271 -7.43 23.06 7.61
C CYS A 271 -8.34 23.80 8.59
N HIS A 272 -8.93 24.92 8.17
CA HIS A 272 -9.86 25.71 8.99
C HIS A 272 -11.33 25.28 8.84
N LEU A 273 -11.63 24.36 7.92
CA LEU A 273 -12.99 23.87 7.71
C LEU A 273 -13.47 23.05 8.92
N THR A 274 -14.73 23.24 9.32
CA THR A 274 -15.32 22.45 10.41
C THR A 274 -15.68 21.03 9.96
N LYS A 275 -16.03 20.87 8.68
CA LYS A 275 -16.37 19.57 8.10
C LYS A 275 -16.05 19.43 6.62
N GLY A 276 -15.97 18.19 6.17
CA GLY A 276 -15.83 17.81 4.78
C GLY A 276 -14.64 16.89 4.52
N LEU A 277 -14.45 16.50 3.27
CA LEU A 277 -13.45 15.53 2.84
C LEU A 277 -12.32 16.25 2.07
N VAL A 278 -11.09 16.11 2.56
CA VAL A 278 -9.87 16.60 1.94
C VAL A 278 -8.97 15.43 1.60
N LEU A 279 -8.59 15.33 0.33
CA LEU A 279 -7.82 14.19 -0.17
C LEU A 279 -6.45 14.62 -0.63
N VAL A 280 -5.42 13.91 -0.18
CA VAL A 280 -4.05 14.05 -0.70
C VAL A 280 -3.71 12.77 -1.46
N THR A 281 -3.44 12.90 -2.76
CA THR A 281 -3.29 11.76 -3.66
C THR A 281 -1.95 11.79 -4.40
N GLY A 282 -1.62 10.67 -5.02
CA GLY A 282 -0.38 10.48 -5.78
C GLY A 282 0.22 9.09 -5.56
N PRO A 283 1.22 8.71 -6.36
CA PRO A 283 1.85 7.40 -6.28
C PRO A 283 2.57 7.18 -4.95
N THR A 284 3.01 5.96 -4.70
CA THR A 284 3.85 5.64 -3.54
C THR A 284 5.13 6.48 -3.57
N GLY A 285 5.52 7.02 -2.42
CA GLY A 285 6.72 7.87 -2.32
C GLY A 285 6.57 9.28 -2.90
N SER A 286 5.35 9.73 -3.25
CA SER A 286 5.12 11.10 -3.70
C SER A 286 5.12 12.13 -2.56
N GLY A 287 5.15 11.72 -1.29
CA GLY A 287 5.17 12.62 -0.14
C GLY A 287 3.79 12.98 0.43
N LYS A 288 2.75 12.18 0.14
CA LYS A 288 1.38 12.37 0.68
C LYS A 288 1.35 12.49 2.20
N SER A 289 1.98 11.54 2.89
CA SER A 289 2.05 11.49 4.35
C SER A 289 2.75 12.73 4.91
N THR A 290 3.76 13.26 4.22
CA THR A 290 4.46 14.50 4.62
C THR A 290 3.55 15.72 4.50
N THR A 291 2.79 15.84 3.41
CA THR A 291 1.83 16.94 3.22
C THR A 291 0.69 16.85 4.24
N LEU A 292 0.13 15.67 4.48
CA LEU A 292 -0.89 15.47 5.50
C LEU A 292 -0.38 15.75 6.90
N ALA A 293 0.83 15.30 7.25
CA ALA A 293 1.44 15.61 8.53
C ALA A 293 1.59 17.13 8.71
N ALA A 294 2.04 17.86 7.69
CA ALA A 294 2.11 19.33 7.76
C ALA A 294 0.73 19.98 7.96
N MET A 295 -0.29 19.49 7.25
CA MET A 295 -1.67 20.00 7.38
C MET A 295 -2.27 19.71 8.77
N LEU A 296 -2.11 18.49 9.29
CA LEU A 296 -2.57 18.11 10.63
C LEU A 296 -1.80 18.85 11.72
N ASP A 297 -0.49 19.06 11.56
CA ASP A 297 0.30 19.85 12.50
C ASP A 297 -0.13 21.32 12.50
N TYR A 298 -0.51 21.85 11.33
CA TYR A 298 -1.11 23.17 11.21
C TYR A 298 -2.45 23.26 11.95
N VAL A 299 -3.35 22.27 11.79
CA VAL A 299 -4.60 22.14 12.59
C VAL A 299 -4.26 22.13 14.08
N ASN A 300 -3.35 21.26 14.52
CA ASN A 300 -2.94 21.08 15.91
C ASN A 300 -2.36 22.36 16.54
N THR A 301 -1.79 23.25 15.73
CA THR A 301 -1.20 24.52 16.18
C THR A 301 -2.23 25.67 16.24
N HIS A 302 -3.25 25.64 15.39
CA HIS A 302 -4.17 26.76 15.18
C HIS A 302 -5.59 26.54 15.71
N ARG A 303 -5.98 25.30 16.02
CA ARG A 303 -7.32 24.93 16.49
C ARG A 303 -7.27 24.31 17.90
N SER A 304 -8.42 24.02 18.49
CA SER A 304 -8.52 23.44 19.84
C SER A 304 -9.50 22.29 19.80
N ASP A 305 -9.10 21.28 19.03
CA ASP A 305 -9.95 20.22 18.53
C ASP A 305 -9.41 18.84 18.98
N HIS A 306 -10.20 17.80 18.77
CA HIS A 306 -9.76 16.42 18.89
C HIS A 306 -9.45 15.84 17.50
N ILE A 307 -8.20 15.41 17.32
CA ILE A 307 -7.68 14.80 16.09
C ILE A 307 -7.47 13.30 16.32
N ILE A 308 -8.11 12.47 15.51
CA ILE A 308 -7.87 11.02 15.49
C ILE A 308 -7.23 10.63 14.17
N THR A 309 -6.11 9.90 14.20
CA THR A 309 -5.49 9.31 13.01
C THR A 309 -5.60 7.80 13.02
N ILE A 310 -5.81 7.20 11.85
CA ILE A 310 -5.85 5.76 11.64
C ILE A 310 -4.87 5.46 10.51
N GLU A 311 -3.78 4.76 10.82
CA GLU A 311 -2.60 4.63 9.93
C GLU A 311 -2.04 3.19 9.90
N ASP A 312 -1.30 2.84 8.84
CA ASP A 312 -0.75 1.49 8.62
C ASP A 312 0.65 1.52 7.95
N PRO A 313 1.74 1.66 8.73
CA PRO A 313 1.80 2.06 10.14
C PRO A 313 1.76 3.59 10.31
N ILE A 314 1.84 4.09 11.56
CA ILE A 314 1.94 5.54 11.83
C ILE A 314 3.25 6.08 11.26
N GLU A 315 3.19 7.07 10.36
CA GLU A 315 4.38 7.66 9.74
C GLU A 315 4.93 8.88 10.48
N PHE A 316 4.08 9.73 11.06
CA PHE A 316 4.54 10.92 11.80
C PHE A 316 3.89 10.93 13.17
N VAL A 317 4.68 11.16 14.21
CA VAL A 317 4.14 11.29 15.58
C VAL A 317 3.81 12.76 15.82
N HIS A 318 2.55 13.03 16.13
CA HIS A 318 2.02 14.35 16.41
C HIS A 318 1.91 14.56 17.93
N PRO A 319 2.82 15.34 18.55
CA PRO A 319 2.65 15.69 19.96
C PRO A 319 1.43 16.61 20.13
N ASN A 320 0.78 16.53 21.27
CA ASN A 320 -0.29 17.46 21.62
C ASN A 320 0.26 18.90 21.65
N LYS A 321 -0.41 19.81 20.94
CA LYS A 321 -0.17 21.25 21.01
C LYS A 321 -1.40 21.93 21.58
N LYS A 322 -2.26 22.51 20.73
CA LYS A 322 -3.56 23.02 21.13
C LYS A 322 -4.68 21.99 20.94
N CYS A 323 -4.47 20.99 20.10
CA CYS A 323 -5.38 19.87 19.93
C CYS A 323 -4.94 18.66 20.78
N LEU A 324 -5.90 17.81 21.11
CA LEU A 324 -5.65 16.44 21.54
C LEU A 324 -5.45 15.59 20.29
N VAL A 325 -4.35 14.83 20.21
CA VAL A 325 -4.06 13.96 19.06
C VAL A 325 -3.96 12.50 19.53
N ASN A 326 -4.82 11.65 18.97
CA ASN A 326 -4.84 10.21 19.21
C ASN A 326 -4.55 9.45 17.91
N GLN A 327 -3.41 8.76 17.85
CA GLN A 327 -2.98 8.03 16.66
C GLN A 327 -3.15 6.51 16.84
N ARG A 328 -3.83 5.87 15.90
CA ARG A 328 -4.17 4.45 15.95
C ARG A 328 -3.50 3.72 14.80
N GLU A 329 -2.61 2.80 15.14
CA GLU A 329 -1.91 1.96 14.18
C GLU A 329 -2.70 0.66 13.95
N ILE A 330 -2.90 0.31 12.68
CA ILE A 330 -3.50 -0.94 12.25
C ILE A 330 -2.58 -2.11 12.65
N GLY A 331 -3.16 -3.17 13.20
CA GLY A 331 -2.39 -4.30 13.73
C GLY A 331 -1.79 -4.07 15.12
N VAL A 332 -1.84 -2.86 15.68
CA VAL A 332 -1.36 -2.60 17.05
C VAL A 332 -2.50 -2.10 17.94
N HIS A 333 -3.12 -0.99 17.56
CA HIS A 333 -4.20 -0.34 18.33
C HIS A 333 -5.61 -0.72 17.84
N THR A 334 -5.70 -1.24 16.61
CA THR A 334 -6.96 -1.64 15.97
C THR A 334 -6.73 -2.75 14.94
N GLN A 335 -7.75 -3.55 14.63
CA GLN A 335 -7.65 -4.64 13.66
C GLN A 335 -7.83 -4.22 12.18
N GLY A 336 -8.23 -2.98 11.91
CA GLY A 336 -8.54 -2.53 10.55
C GLY A 336 -9.06 -1.09 10.48
N PHE A 337 -9.07 -0.54 9.26
CA PHE A 337 -9.50 0.84 9.00
C PHE A 337 -10.97 1.03 9.29
N LYS A 338 -11.82 0.13 8.77
CA LYS A 338 -13.27 0.12 8.96
C LYS A 338 -13.68 0.20 10.43
N ASN A 339 -13.18 -0.69 11.28
CA ASN A 339 -13.59 -0.76 12.68
C ASN A 339 -13.00 0.40 13.49
N ALA A 340 -11.79 0.87 13.17
CA ALA A 340 -11.24 2.07 13.79
C ALA A 340 -12.04 3.32 13.41
N LEU A 341 -12.41 3.49 12.14
CA LEU A 341 -13.16 4.65 11.69
C LEU A 341 -14.56 4.70 12.29
N ARG A 342 -15.24 3.54 12.41
CA ARG A 342 -16.52 3.45 13.13
C ARG A 342 -16.41 3.75 14.62
N ALA A 343 -15.32 3.33 15.25
CA ALA A 343 -15.06 3.60 16.66
C ALA A 343 -14.76 5.10 16.87
N ALA A 344 -13.96 5.69 15.98
CA ALA A 344 -13.62 7.11 15.99
C ALA A 344 -14.87 7.99 16.03
N LEU A 345 -15.94 7.66 15.31
CA LEU A 345 -17.22 8.40 15.36
C LEU A 345 -17.89 8.49 16.74
N ARG A 346 -17.45 7.70 17.73
CA ARG A 346 -17.92 7.74 19.12
C ARG A 346 -16.84 8.19 20.10
N GLU A 347 -15.68 8.58 19.59
CA GLU A 347 -14.53 9.05 20.36
C GLU A 347 -14.51 10.59 20.39
N ASP A 348 -15.62 11.25 19.99
CA ASP A 348 -15.77 12.72 19.94
C ASP A 348 -14.66 13.44 19.14
N PRO A 349 -14.34 13.03 17.89
CA PRO A 349 -13.34 13.73 17.07
C PRO A 349 -13.95 14.95 16.40
N ASP A 350 -13.13 15.95 16.11
CA ASP A 350 -13.45 17.00 15.16
C ASP A 350 -12.78 16.73 13.80
N VAL A 351 -11.57 16.16 13.85
CA VAL A 351 -10.74 15.87 12.68
C VAL A 351 -10.36 14.39 12.66
N VAL A 352 -10.55 13.73 11.53
CA VAL A 352 -10.19 12.33 11.34
C VAL A 352 -9.25 12.18 10.15
N LEU A 353 -8.08 11.58 10.35
CA LEU A 353 -7.21 11.14 9.26
C LEU A 353 -7.38 9.64 9.02
N VAL A 354 -7.75 9.28 7.80
CA VAL A 354 -7.76 7.90 7.30
C VAL A 354 -6.56 7.72 6.39
N GLY A 355 -5.57 6.96 6.86
CA GLY A 355 -4.27 6.80 6.19
C GLY A 355 -4.39 6.42 4.71
N GLU A 356 -5.31 5.52 4.36
CA GLU A 356 -5.62 5.22 2.96
C GLU A 356 -7.08 4.78 2.75
N LEU A 357 -7.70 5.27 1.69
CA LEU A 357 -9.06 4.93 1.28
C LEU A 357 -9.04 3.82 0.20
N ARG A 358 -8.74 2.58 0.62
CA ARG A 358 -8.59 1.42 -0.30
C ARG A 358 -9.90 0.76 -0.69
N ASP A 359 -10.69 0.37 0.30
CA ASP A 359 -11.88 -0.44 0.11
C ASP A 359 -13.17 0.40 0.13
N LEU A 360 -14.22 -0.12 -0.51
CA LEU A 360 -15.53 0.53 -0.63
C LEU A 360 -16.08 0.95 0.74
N GLU A 361 -15.95 0.10 1.75
CA GLU A 361 -16.56 0.33 3.05
C GLU A 361 -15.86 1.46 3.80
N THR A 362 -14.53 1.49 3.77
CA THR A 362 -13.74 2.62 4.32
C THR A 362 -14.06 3.93 3.59
N ILE A 363 -14.19 3.91 2.26
CA ILE A 363 -14.59 5.09 1.46
C ILE A 363 -15.99 5.58 1.85
N SER A 364 -16.97 4.66 1.97
CA SER A 364 -18.36 4.99 2.34
C SER A 364 -18.40 5.67 3.70
N ILE A 365 -17.75 5.08 4.71
CA ILE A 365 -17.74 5.62 6.06
C ILE A 365 -17.03 6.99 6.08
N ALA A 366 -15.93 7.17 5.33
CA ALA A 366 -15.24 8.45 5.25
C ALA A 366 -16.12 9.57 4.65
N ILE A 367 -16.86 9.27 3.58
CA ILE A 367 -17.81 10.22 2.96
C ILE A 367 -18.94 10.56 3.95
N GLU A 368 -19.55 9.55 4.57
CA GLU A 368 -20.60 9.74 5.59
C GLU A 368 -20.08 10.57 6.78
N THR A 369 -18.86 10.31 7.25
CA THR A 369 -18.21 11.03 8.34
C THR A 369 -18.01 12.51 8.00
N ALA A 370 -17.55 12.78 6.77
CA ALA A 370 -17.37 14.13 6.24
C ALA A 370 -18.69 14.89 6.07
N GLU A 371 -19.77 14.19 5.71
CA GLU A 371 -21.10 14.75 5.57
C GLU A 371 -21.71 15.12 6.94
N THR A 372 -21.54 14.23 7.92
CA THR A 372 -22.15 14.27 9.27
C THR A 372 -21.50 15.26 10.24
N GLY A 373 -20.45 15.99 9.85
CA GLY A 373 -19.95 17.10 10.65
C GLY A 373 -18.45 17.12 10.94
N HIS A 374 -17.69 16.15 10.44
CA HIS A 374 -16.26 16.01 10.74
C HIS A 374 -15.40 16.48 9.56
N LEU A 375 -14.20 16.98 9.86
CA LEU A 375 -13.18 17.21 8.83
C LEU A 375 -12.38 15.91 8.64
N VAL A 376 -12.51 15.30 7.48
CA VAL A 376 -11.85 14.03 7.14
C VAL A 376 -10.71 14.28 6.16
N PHE A 377 -9.51 13.86 6.54
CA PHE A 377 -8.36 13.75 5.66
C PHE A 377 -8.21 12.32 5.18
N GLY A 378 -7.86 12.12 3.92
CA GLY A 378 -7.61 10.79 3.37
C GLY A 378 -6.58 10.76 2.26
N THR A 379 -6.04 9.57 1.97
CA THR A 379 -5.18 9.37 0.80
C THR A 379 -5.72 8.35 -0.19
N LEU A 380 -5.39 8.57 -1.47
CA LEU A 380 -5.55 7.62 -2.57
C LEU A 380 -4.30 7.62 -3.45
N HIS A 381 -4.17 6.61 -4.32
CA HIS A 381 -3.03 6.42 -5.22
C HIS A 381 -3.26 6.94 -6.64
N THR A 382 -4.28 7.77 -6.85
CA THR A 382 -4.58 8.43 -8.13
C THR A 382 -3.57 9.53 -8.44
N ASN A 383 -3.33 9.78 -9.73
CA ASN A 383 -2.30 10.72 -10.17
C ASN A 383 -2.83 12.15 -10.41
N THR A 384 -4.14 12.33 -10.54
CA THR A 384 -4.78 13.62 -10.80
C THR A 384 -6.03 13.82 -9.94
N ALA A 385 -6.40 15.07 -9.71
CA ALA A 385 -7.53 15.43 -8.89
C ALA A 385 -8.86 14.98 -9.53
N PRO A 386 -9.11 15.19 -10.85
CA PRO A 386 -10.29 14.64 -11.51
C PRO A 386 -10.37 13.11 -11.44
N SER A 387 -9.26 12.40 -11.72
CA SER A 387 -9.28 10.92 -11.65
C SER A 387 -9.49 10.38 -10.23
N THR A 388 -9.18 11.18 -9.20
CA THR A 388 -9.50 10.85 -7.81
C THR A 388 -11.00 10.80 -7.58
N VAL A 389 -11.74 11.78 -8.12
CA VAL A 389 -13.20 11.84 -8.03
C VAL A 389 -13.82 10.62 -8.73
N ASP A 390 -13.39 10.34 -9.96
CA ASP A 390 -13.86 9.17 -10.72
C ASP A 390 -13.57 7.88 -9.98
N ARG A 391 -12.34 7.72 -9.48
CA ARG A 391 -11.92 6.52 -8.73
C ARG A 391 -12.78 6.28 -7.49
N ILE A 392 -13.17 7.32 -6.76
CA ILE A 392 -14.05 7.15 -5.59
C ILE A 392 -15.42 6.64 -6.03
N ILE A 393 -16.01 7.22 -7.08
CA ILE A 393 -17.34 6.86 -7.57
C ILE A 393 -17.33 5.43 -8.13
N ASP A 394 -16.31 5.07 -8.92
CA ASP A 394 -16.22 3.79 -9.63
C ASP A 394 -16.02 2.58 -8.70
N GLN A 395 -15.63 2.81 -7.44
CA GLN A 395 -15.57 1.75 -6.43
C GLN A 395 -16.96 1.25 -6.03
N PHE A 396 -18.01 2.04 -6.27
CA PHE A 396 -19.38 1.68 -5.92
C PHE A 396 -20.11 0.99 -7.07
N PRO A 397 -20.98 0.01 -6.78
CA PRO A 397 -21.92 -0.57 -7.75
C PRO A 397 -22.73 0.51 -8.49
N THR A 398 -23.02 0.28 -9.77
CA THR A 398 -23.65 1.26 -10.68
C THR A 398 -24.96 1.84 -10.13
N ASP A 399 -25.75 1.03 -9.43
CA ASP A 399 -27.02 1.41 -8.78
C ASP A 399 -26.83 2.42 -7.63
N ARG A 400 -25.64 2.48 -7.03
CA ARG A 400 -25.30 3.38 -5.91
C ARG A 400 -24.50 4.61 -6.33
N GLN A 401 -23.91 4.61 -7.53
CA GLN A 401 -23.04 5.70 -7.97
C GLN A 401 -23.75 7.06 -8.00
N ALA A 402 -25.04 7.11 -8.33
CA ALA A 402 -25.79 8.36 -8.32
C ALA A 402 -25.92 8.96 -6.90
N GLN A 403 -26.19 8.12 -5.90
CA GLN A 403 -26.24 8.54 -4.51
C GLN A 403 -24.87 9.02 -4.03
N VAL A 404 -23.81 8.26 -4.35
CA VAL A 404 -22.43 8.60 -3.97
C VAL A 404 -21.97 9.90 -4.60
N ARG A 405 -22.33 10.17 -5.87
CA ARG A 405 -22.07 11.48 -6.50
C ARG A 405 -22.69 12.63 -5.72
N THR A 406 -23.92 12.48 -5.26
CA THR A 406 -24.58 13.50 -4.42
C THR A 406 -23.83 13.71 -3.12
N MET A 407 -23.57 12.65 -2.35
CA MET A 407 -22.85 12.74 -1.07
C MET A 407 -21.43 13.31 -1.24
N LEU A 408 -20.70 12.86 -2.27
CA LEU A 408 -19.37 13.35 -2.59
C LEU A 408 -19.39 14.83 -3.01
N SER A 409 -20.41 15.27 -3.75
CA SER A 409 -20.53 16.67 -4.18
C SER A 409 -20.66 17.65 -3.00
N GLU A 410 -21.22 17.20 -1.89
CA GLU A 410 -21.46 18.03 -0.70
C GLU A 410 -20.29 17.94 0.30
N SER A 411 -19.72 16.73 0.44
CA SER A 411 -18.63 16.46 1.37
C SER A 411 -17.26 16.88 0.84
N LEU A 412 -16.94 16.73 -0.45
CA LEU A 412 -15.61 17.00 -1.00
C LEU A 412 -15.23 18.49 -0.94
N LYS A 413 -14.15 18.82 -0.25
CA LYS A 413 -13.64 20.20 -0.08
C LYS A 413 -12.38 20.47 -0.85
N GLY A 414 -11.55 19.45 -1.08
CA GLY A 414 -10.39 19.59 -1.94
C GLY A 414 -9.68 18.28 -2.24
N VAL A 415 -9.01 18.24 -3.38
CA VAL A 415 -8.10 17.16 -3.78
C VAL A 415 -6.76 17.77 -4.16
N VAL A 416 -5.70 17.31 -3.51
CA VAL A 416 -4.30 17.70 -3.75
C VAL A 416 -3.55 16.50 -4.32
N SER A 417 -3.35 16.48 -5.63
CA SER A 417 -2.59 15.40 -6.29
C SER A 417 -1.12 15.79 -6.41
N GLN A 418 -0.24 14.96 -5.85
CA GLN A 418 1.16 15.29 -5.65
C GLN A 418 2.09 14.41 -6.49
N THR A 419 3.00 15.07 -7.20
CA THR A 419 4.10 14.42 -7.94
C THR A 419 5.44 15.02 -7.51
N LEU A 420 6.43 14.18 -7.21
CA LEU A 420 7.80 14.65 -6.92
C LEU A 420 8.66 14.69 -8.19
N CYS A 421 9.34 15.82 -8.36
CA CYS A 421 10.33 16.06 -9.39
C CYS A 421 11.73 16.14 -8.77
N LYS A 422 12.75 15.76 -9.54
CA LYS A 422 14.15 16.01 -9.15
C LYS A 422 14.40 17.52 -9.15
N ARG A 423 15.02 18.02 -8.10
CA ARG A 423 15.37 19.45 -7.98
C ARG A 423 16.76 19.69 -8.57
N ILE A 424 16.93 20.80 -9.28
CA ILE A 424 18.25 21.27 -9.71
C ILE A 424 19.07 21.61 -8.47
N GLY A 425 20.26 21.03 -8.34
CA GLY A 425 21.10 21.18 -7.14
C GLY A 425 20.82 20.16 -6.03
N GLY A 426 20.01 19.14 -6.29
CA GLY A 426 19.80 18.01 -5.38
C GLY A 426 18.49 18.08 -4.59
N GLY A 427 18.01 16.91 -4.17
CA GLY A 427 16.73 16.74 -3.49
C GLY A 427 15.53 16.68 -4.43
N ARG A 428 14.33 16.93 -3.89
CA ARG A 428 13.05 16.79 -4.59
C ARG A 428 12.16 18.01 -4.38
N ALA A 429 11.37 18.36 -5.39
CA ALA A 429 10.33 19.38 -5.33
C ALA A 429 8.96 18.77 -5.64
N ALA A 430 7.91 19.18 -4.92
CA ALA A 430 6.56 18.72 -5.16
C ALA A 430 5.83 19.62 -6.17
N ALA A 431 5.31 19.02 -7.23
CA ALA A 431 4.27 19.62 -8.07
C ALA A 431 2.91 19.21 -7.49
N LEU A 432 2.11 20.22 -7.14
CA LEU A 432 0.79 20.03 -6.53
C LEU A 432 -0.29 20.46 -7.52
N GLU A 433 -1.07 19.50 -7.99
CA GLU A 433 -2.33 19.76 -8.67
C GLU A 433 -3.44 19.90 -7.62
N VAL A 434 -4.22 20.98 -7.70
CA VAL A 434 -5.17 21.37 -6.66
C VAL A 434 -6.55 21.60 -7.27
N LEU A 435 -7.51 20.77 -6.88
CA LEU A 435 -8.94 20.95 -7.13
C LEU A 435 -9.62 21.33 -5.82
N LEU A 436 -10.39 22.42 -5.81
CA LEU A 436 -11.14 22.87 -4.63
C LEU A 436 -12.64 22.64 -4.84
N GLY A 437 -13.35 22.25 -3.78
CA GLY A 437 -14.76 21.90 -3.79
C GLY A 437 -15.68 23.12 -3.86
N THR A 438 -15.66 23.84 -4.99
CA THR A 438 -16.57 24.96 -5.26
C THR A 438 -17.96 24.47 -5.66
N GLY A 439 -18.96 25.36 -5.66
CA GLY A 439 -20.31 25.02 -6.13
C GLY A 439 -20.34 24.47 -7.56
N SER A 440 -19.48 24.98 -8.45
CA SER A 440 -19.34 24.47 -9.82
C SER A 440 -18.79 23.05 -9.86
N VAL A 441 -17.77 22.76 -9.04
CA VAL A 441 -17.20 21.40 -8.91
C VAL A 441 -18.25 20.45 -8.35
N ALA A 442 -18.96 20.84 -7.28
CA ALA A 442 -20.04 20.06 -6.71
C ALA A 442 -21.13 19.73 -7.75
N ASN A 443 -21.55 20.72 -8.55
CA ASN A 443 -22.56 20.50 -9.58
C ASN A 443 -22.09 19.51 -10.67
N LEU A 444 -20.84 19.62 -11.14
CA LEU A 444 -20.30 18.68 -12.12
C LEU A 444 -20.20 17.25 -11.56
N ILE A 445 -19.83 17.10 -10.29
CA ILE A 445 -19.81 15.80 -9.62
C ILE A 445 -21.22 15.23 -9.55
N ARG A 446 -22.21 16.01 -9.10
CA ARG A 446 -23.60 15.58 -8.98
C ARG A 446 -24.20 15.15 -10.32
N GLU A 447 -23.90 15.89 -11.39
CA GLU A 447 -24.37 15.61 -12.75
C GLU A 447 -23.59 14.51 -13.49
N GLY A 448 -22.52 13.97 -12.89
CA GLY A 448 -21.67 12.97 -13.54
C GLY A 448 -20.84 13.52 -14.71
N LYS A 449 -20.53 14.82 -14.70
CA LYS A 449 -19.74 15.52 -15.72
C LYS A 449 -18.30 15.76 -15.27
N THR A 450 -17.70 14.79 -14.58
CA THR A 450 -16.35 14.88 -14.01
C THR A 450 -15.26 15.12 -15.06
N PHE A 451 -15.47 14.69 -16.31
CA PHE A 451 -14.60 14.98 -17.45
C PHE A 451 -14.43 16.48 -17.75
N GLN A 452 -15.30 17.36 -17.23
CA GLN A 452 -15.20 18.82 -17.37
C GLN A 452 -14.39 19.48 -16.24
N LEU A 453 -14.03 18.75 -15.18
CA LEU A 453 -13.25 19.27 -14.05
C LEU A 453 -11.90 19.89 -14.48
N PRO A 454 -11.14 19.35 -15.45
CA PRO A 454 -9.91 19.99 -15.91
C PRO A 454 -10.12 21.43 -16.40
N SER A 455 -11.20 21.70 -17.14
CA SER A 455 -11.52 23.05 -17.64
C SER A 455 -11.94 23.99 -16.49
N ILE A 456 -12.66 23.47 -15.49
CA ILE A 456 -12.97 24.23 -14.27
C ILE A 456 -11.69 24.59 -13.51
N MET A 457 -10.72 23.68 -13.41
CA MET A 457 -9.44 23.96 -12.75
C MET A 457 -8.64 25.04 -13.50
N GLN A 458 -8.62 25.01 -14.83
CA GLN A 458 -7.94 26.02 -15.66
C GLN A 458 -8.53 27.42 -15.47
N THR A 459 -9.84 27.51 -15.32
CA THR A 459 -10.57 28.79 -15.11
C THR A 459 -10.64 29.20 -13.62
N GLY A 460 -10.47 28.25 -12.70
CA GLY A 460 -10.54 28.42 -11.25
C GLY A 460 -9.24 28.87 -10.58
N LYS A 461 -8.24 29.35 -11.34
CA LYS A 461 -6.93 29.77 -10.80
C LYS A 461 -7.05 30.84 -9.71
N ALA A 462 -7.97 31.79 -9.88
CA ALA A 462 -8.21 32.85 -8.90
C ALA A 462 -8.75 32.32 -7.55
N ALA A 463 -9.39 31.16 -7.55
CA ALA A 463 -9.85 30.48 -6.34
C ALA A 463 -8.77 29.60 -5.70
N GLY A 464 -7.56 29.53 -6.28
CA GLY A 464 -6.46 28.70 -5.81
C GLY A 464 -6.36 27.31 -6.47
N MET A 465 -7.14 27.04 -7.52
CA MET A 465 -6.99 25.80 -8.28
C MET A 465 -5.74 25.83 -9.16
N VAL A 466 -5.09 24.68 -9.32
CA VAL A 466 -3.86 24.55 -10.09
C VAL A 466 -3.91 23.22 -10.85
N THR A 467 -3.67 23.24 -12.16
CA THR A 467 -3.49 22.00 -12.94
C THR A 467 -2.09 21.45 -12.75
N LEU A 468 -1.87 20.14 -12.92
CA LEU A 468 -0.52 19.57 -12.78
C LEU A 468 0.48 20.21 -13.75
N ASN A 469 0.06 20.46 -14.99
CA ASN A 469 0.90 21.13 -16.00
C ASN A 469 1.25 22.57 -15.57
N ASP A 470 0.33 23.34 -14.99
CA ASP A 470 0.65 24.66 -14.45
C ASP A 470 1.65 24.58 -13.28
N ALA A 471 1.46 23.62 -12.36
CA ALA A 471 2.37 23.42 -11.22
C ALA A 471 3.78 23.05 -11.67
N LEU A 472 3.90 22.13 -12.63
CA LEU A 472 5.17 21.74 -13.23
C LEU A 472 5.83 22.91 -13.97
N PHE A 473 5.05 23.70 -14.71
CA PHE A 473 5.55 24.85 -15.44
C PHE A 473 6.10 25.92 -14.49
N ASP A 474 5.41 26.18 -13.39
CA ASP A 474 5.86 27.11 -12.35
C ASP A 474 7.20 26.67 -11.72
N LEU A 475 7.38 25.37 -11.44
CA LEU A 475 8.65 24.83 -10.95
C LEU A 475 9.81 25.04 -11.94
N VAL A 476 9.55 24.87 -13.24
CA VAL A 476 10.54 25.15 -14.29
C VAL A 476 10.83 26.65 -14.36
N LYS A 477 9.79 27.48 -14.33
CA LYS A 477 9.91 28.94 -14.38
C LYS A 477 10.73 29.51 -13.22
N ARG A 478 10.61 28.91 -12.03
CA ARG A 478 11.42 29.27 -10.84
C ARG A 478 12.84 28.68 -10.86
N GLY A 479 13.22 27.93 -11.89
CA GLY A 479 14.52 27.27 -11.98
C GLY A 479 14.71 26.15 -10.95
N VAL A 480 13.62 25.59 -10.41
CA VAL A 480 13.66 24.53 -9.39
C VAL A 480 13.82 23.15 -10.03
N VAL A 481 13.21 22.93 -11.20
CA VAL A 481 13.18 21.66 -11.92
C VAL A 481 13.59 21.87 -13.37
N ALA A 482 14.33 20.93 -13.96
CA ALA A 482 14.72 21.00 -15.36
C ALA A 482 13.50 20.79 -16.28
N PRO A 483 13.41 21.47 -17.45
CA PRO A 483 12.29 21.31 -18.38
C PRO A 483 12.02 19.86 -18.80
N ALA A 484 13.09 19.08 -19.04
CA ALA A 484 12.98 17.67 -19.43
C ALA A 484 12.40 16.79 -18.32
N ASP A 485 12.85 17.00 -17.07
CA ASP A 485 12.32 16.28 -15.90
C ASP A 485 10.85 16.61 -15.68
N ALA A 486 10.46 17.88 -15.78
CA ALA A 486 9.06 18.30 -15.66
C ALA A 486 8.19 17.69 -16.77
N LEU A 487 8.66 17.68 -18.02
CA LEU A 487 7.95 17.09 -19.16
C LEU A 487 7.74 15.58 -18.98
N SER A 488 8.69 14.87 -18.37
CA SER A 488 8.55 13.44 -18.08
C SER A 488 7.38 13.13 -17.15
N LYS A 489 7.03 14.08 -16.27
CA LYS A 489 5.98 13.98 -15.25
C LYS A 489 4.63 14.59 -15.67
N ALA A 490 4.61 15.36 -16.76
CA ALA A 490 3.38 15.99 -17.27
C ALA A 490 2.34 14.96 -17.74
N VAL A 491 1.06 15.25 -17.51
CA VAL A 491 -0.06 14.41 -17.97
C VAL A 491 -0.29 14.64 -19.47
N ALA A 492 -0.56 15.88 -19.87
CA ALA A 492 -0.70 16.26 -21.27
C ALA A 492 0.65 16.75 -21.83
N LYS A 493 1.54 15.82 -22.19
CA LYS A 493 2.92 16.13 -22.60
C LYS A 493 3.01 17.07 -23.80
N THR A 494 2.13 16.91 -24.80
CA THR A 494 2.11 17.77 -26.00
C THR A 494 1.77 19.20 -25.64
N GLU A 495 0.73 19.41 -24.81
CA GLU A 495 0.34 20.73 -24.32
C GLU A 495 1.44 21.34 -23.45
N PHE A 496 2.00 20.56 -22.54
CA PHE A 496 3.06 21.01 -21.65
C PHE A 496 4.34 21.41 -22.41
N LYS A 497 4.71 20.65 -23.46
CA LYS A 497 5.81 21.02 -24.36
C LYS A 497 5.56 22.38 -25.01
N ALA A 498 4.36 22.60 -25.53
CA ALA A 498 3.99 23.90 -26.10
C ALA A 498 4.00 25.02 -25.04
N MET A 499 3.63 24.75 -23.79
CA MET A 499 3.76 25.70 -22.68
C MET A 499 5.22 26.06 -22.41
N LEU A 500 6.12 25.08 -22.36
CA LEU A 500 7.57 25.29 -22.18
C LEU A 500 8.16 26.13 -23.31
N GLU A 501 7.84 25.82 -24.56
CA GLU A 501 8.31 26.56 -25.73
C GLU A 501 7.83 28.01 -25.72
N ARG A 502 6.55 28.26 -25.41
CA ARG A 502 6.01 29.63 -25.23
C ARG A 502 6.67 30.36 -24.06
N GLY A 503 7.08 29.64 -23.03
CA GLY A 503 7.85 30.16 -21.90
C GLY A 503 9.33 30.42 -22.18
N GLY A 504 9.81 30.11 -23.39
CA GLY A 504 11.22 30.28 -23.78
C GLY A 504 12.15 29.17 -23.29
N PHE A 505 11.61 28.06 -22.76
CA PHE A 505 12.42 26.93 -22.30
C PHE A 505 12.68 25.96 -23.44
N LYS A 506 13.96 25.79 -23.81
CA LYS A 506 14.38 24.80 -24.79
C LYS A 506 14.49 23.42 -24.15
N LEU A 507 13.89 22.42 -24.77
CA LEU A 507 14.14 21.02 -24.43
C LEU A 507 15.43 20.61 -25.15
N GLU A 508 16.55 20.56 -24.42
CA GLU A 508 17.75 19.93 -24.96
C GLU A 508 17.42 18.47 -25.30
N GLN A 509 17.79 18.03 -26.50
CA GLN A 509 17.75 16.62 -26.84
C GLN A 509 18.69 15.91 -25.86
N ALA A 510 18.14 15.04 -25.02
CA ALA A 510 18.95 14.20 -24.15
C ALA A 510 19.95 13.45 -25.03
N ALA A 511 21.24 13.75 -24.86
CA ALA A 511 22.31 12.99 -25.47
C ALA A 511 22.13 11.54 -24.99
N ALA A 512 21.90 10.63 -25.94
CA ALA A 512 21.98 9.21 -25.67
C ALA A 512 23.41 8.89 -25.22
N ALA A 513 23.56 8.53 -23.94
CA ALA A 513 24.80 8.00 -23.37
C ALA A 513 24.46 6.72 -22.62
#